data_AF-A0A2I1HQ81-F1
#
_entry.id   AF-A0A2I1HQ81-F1
#
_cell.length_a   1.000
_cell.length_b   1.000
_cell.length_c   1.000
_cell.angle_alpha   90.00
_cell.angle_beta   90.00
_cell.angle_gamma   90.00
#
_symmetry.space_group_name_H-M   'P 1'
#
loop_
_entity.id
_entity.type
_entity.pdbx_description
1 polymer ?
#
loop_
_entity_poly.entity_id
_entity_poly.type
_entity_poly.pdbx_seq_one_letter_code
_entity_poly.pdbx_strand_id
1 'polypeptide(L)'
;ENGLEAAGILWNFELYFSSDWKFLAICLGLNGPTSNYFCPWCSCSKHQHGDLSKDWRIEKNMEQIATRYKDVNGHIHPPLIDMIAIDHIIFDELHVFLRITDRLWELVLAEIKERDLFNDLTREVIVKEMQRLKVSFCFWENKESHNWEYTSLMGDDKEKVLRFFNLKLLFRPSRAQLIRNLWDQFYQIYCAIRDNTTDPGQLKIQAIDWLSLFLTPSQGDPNDPRSFIQGLYLPSHVTPYIHALVYHGWELLEKHKRWGLKAFSCSAVEKKNHNQVSTFFRKTLKNGGNPLKRKSAIQEIIEYENRTLYFTYNPLPESKKIKKLRIK
;
A
#
# COMPACT_ATOMS: atom_id res chain seq x y z
N GLU A 1 -27.85 19.19 17.64
CA GLU A 1 -26.38 19.08 17.75
C GLU A 1 -26.05 17.59 17.86
N ASN A 2 -25.10 17.12 17.07
CA ASN A 2 -24.75 15.69 17.01
C ASN A 2 -23.70 15.38 18.07
N GLY A 3 -24.08 14.67 19.13
CA GLY A 3 -23.19 14.30 20.23
C GLY A 3 -23.82 13.24 21.13
N LEU A 4 -23.05 12.67 22.05
CA LEU A 4 -23.53 11.72 23.05
C LEU A 4 -23.60 12.43 24.40
N GLU A 5 -24.79 12.50 24.99
CA GLU A 5 -24.95 12.98 26.36
C GLU A 5 -24.69 11.84 27.33
N ALA A 6 -23.71 12.03 28.22
CA ALA A 6 -23.38 11.09 29.28
C ALA A 6 -23.13 11.84 30.58
N ALA A 7 -23.87 11.50 31.63
CA ALA A 7 -23.80 12.13 32.95
C ALA A 7 -24.00 13.67 32.92
N GLY A 8 -24.89 14.16 32.05
CA GLY A 8 -25.17 15.60 31.89
C GLY A 8 -24.07 16.38 31.16
N ILE A 9 -23.10 15.69 30.57
CA ILE A 9 -22.07 16.29 29.71
C ILE A 9 -22.35 15.88 28.27
N LEU A 10 -22.45 16.87 27.37
CA LEU A 10 -22.55 16.63 25.93
C LEU A 10 -21.16 16.42 25.33
N TRP A 11 -20.91 15.22 24.82
CA TRP A 11 -19.66 14.86 24.14
C TRP A 11 -19.83 15.00 22.63
N ASN A 12 -19.04 15.89 22.03
CA ASN A 12 -18.95 16.03 20.57
C ASN A 12 -17.88 15.07 20.02
N PHE A 13 -18.15 14.47 18.87
CA PHE A 13 -17.20 13.57 18.21
C PHE A 13 -16.69 14.17 16.92
N GLU A 14 -15.40 14.01 16.71
CA GLU A 14 -14.75 14.23 15.42
C GLU A 14 -14.20 12.89 14.94
N LEU A 15 -14.68 12.46 13.77
CA LEU A 15 -14.33 11.16 13.22
C LEU A 15 -13.24 11.30 12.17
N TYR A 16 -12.33 10.35 12.18
CA TYR A 16 -11.21 10.22 11.26
C TYR A 16 -11.22 8.82 10.67
N PHE A 17 -10.78 8.68 9.43
CA PHE A 17 -10.76 7.40 8.76
C PHE A 17 -9.46 7.18 7.98
N SER A 18 -8.92 5.98 8.11
CA SER A 18 -7.72 5.53 7.40
C SER A 18 -7.88 4.07 7.02
N SER A 19 -7.43 3.73 5.82
CA SER A 19 -7.47 2.37 5.29
C SER A 19 -6.56 2.22 4.08
N ASP A 20 -6.40 0.97 3.62
CA ASP A 20 -5.82 0.72 2.30
C ASP A 20 -6.68 1.32 1.17
N TRP A 21 -6.04 1.63 0.05
CA TRP A 21 -6.68 2.29 -1.10
C TRP A 21 -7.94 1.60 -1.62
N LYS A 22 -8.00 0.26 -1.56
CA LYS A 22 -9.15 -0.48 -2.07
C LYS A 22 -10.36 -0.24 -1.18
N PHE A 23 -10.19 -0.33 0.14
CA PHE A 23 -11.27 -0.06 1.07
C PHE A 23 -11.66 1.42 1.06
N LEU A 24 -10.68 2.32 0.97
CA LEU A 24 -10.90 3.75 0.81
C LEU A 24 -11.78 4.06 -0.41
N ALA A 25 -11.47 3.47 -1.56
CA ALA A 25 -12.24 3.67 -2.79
C ALA A 25 -13.69 3.19 -2.64
N ILE A 26 -13.91 2.05 -1.98
CA ILE A 26 -15.26 1.53 -1.69
C ILE A 26 -16.03 2.50 -0.79
N CYS A 27 -15.42 2.91 0.32
CA CYS A 27 -16.04 3.81 1.29
C CYS A 27 -16.39 5.18 0.71
N LEU A 28 -15.61 5.68 -0.25
CA LEU A 28 -15.82 6.98 -0.88
C LEU A 28 -16.62 6.93 -2.19
N GLY A 29 -17.05 5.74 -2.62
CA GLY A 29 -17.67 5.55 -3.92
C GLY A 29 -16.77 5.96 -5.09
N LEU A 30 -15.45 5.85 -4.92
CA LEU A 30 -14.45 6.21 -5.91
C LEU A 30 -14.31 5.10 -6.96
N ASN A 31 -13.89 5.48 -8.16
CA ASN A 31 -13.51 4.52 -9.19
C ASN A 31 -12.22 3.75 -8.82
N GLY A 32 -11.85 2.79 -9.65
CA GLY A 32 -10.65 1.98 -9.41
C GLY A 32 -9.36 2.79 -9.48
N PRO A 33 -8.27 2.33 -8.81
CA PRO A 33 -6.96 3.01 -8.79
C PRO A 33 -6.31 3.19 -10.18
N THR A 34 -6.80 2.46 -11.18
CA THR A 34 -6.37 2.53 -12.57
C THR A 34 -7.30 3.37 -13.46
N SER A 35 -8.23 4.14 -12.89
CA SER A 35 -9.11 5.04 -13.63
C SER A 35 -8.45 6.39 -13.89
N ASN A 36 -9.02 7.20 -14.78
CA ASN A 36 -8.47 8.52 -15.11
C ASN A 36 -8.35 9.44 -13.87
N TYR A 37 -9.39 9.51 -13.05
CA TYR A 37 -9.40 10.29 -11.81
C TYR A 37 -9.41 9.36 -10.60
N PHE A 38 -8.22 9.03 -10.10
CA PHE A 38 -8.03 7.98 -9.08
C PHE A 38 -7.91 8.53 -7.65
N CYS A 39 -7.73 9.84 -7.48
CA CYS A 39 -7.38 10.45 -6.21
C CYS A 39 -8.65 10.85 -5.43
N PRO A 40 -8.78 10.49 -4.14
CA PRO A 40 -9.93 10.91 -3.32
C PRO A 40 -9.84 12.37 -2.85
N TRP A 41 -8.67 13.00 -2.90
CA TRP A 41 -8.47 14.37 -2.39
C TRP A 41 -8.50 15.46 -3.47
N CYS A 42 -8.07 15.14 -4.69
CA CYS A 42 -7.98 16.11 -5.79
C CYS A 42 -8.49 15.57 -7.12
N SER A 43 -8.59 16.45 -8.12
CA SER A 43 -9.03 16.13 -9.48
C SER A 43 -7.89 15.78 -10.44
N CYS A 44 -6.74 15.33 -9.91
CA CYS A 44 -5.62 14.89 -10.74
C CYS A 44 -6.04 13.77 -11.68
N SER A 45 -5.82 13.98 -12.97
CA SER A 45 -6.00 12.94 -13.98
C SER A 45 -4.72 12.13 -14.17
N LYS A 46 -4.85 10.91 -14.68
CA LYS A 46 -3.73 10.06 -15.06
C LYS A 46 -2.79 10.71 -16.09
N HIS A 47 -3.26 11.67 -16.87
CA HIS A 47 -2.40 12.36 -17.83
C HIS A 47 -1.56 13.47 -17.18
N GLN A 48 -1.92 13.89 -15.96
CA GLN A 48 -1.28 15.00 -15.25
C GLN A 48 -0.47 14.55 -14.03
N HIS A 49 -0.53 13.26 -13.65
CA HIS A 49 0.14 12.77 -12.44
C HIS A 49 1.68 12.83 -12.48
N GLY A 50 2.27 13.08 -13.65
CA GLY A 50 3.70 13.36 -13.81
C GLY A 50 4.01 14.81 -14.22
N ASP A 51 3.02 15.71 -14.20
CA ASP A 51 3.22 17.12 -14.51
C ASP A 51 3.71 17.86 -13.25
N LEU A 52 5.03 18.07 -13.16
CA LEU A 52 5.68 18.76 -12.04
C LEU A 52 5.33 20.25 -11.95
N SER A 53 4.66 20.83 -12.95
CA SER A 53 4.18 22.22 -12.87
C SER A 53 2.90 22.37 -12.04
N LYS A 54 2.24 21.26 -11.70
CA LYS A 54 1.00 21.24 -10.91
C LYS A 54 1.29 21.08 -9.43
N ASP A 55 0.56 21.84 -8.62
CA ASP A 55 0.51 21.70 -7.16
C ASP A 55 -0.87 21.17 -6.76
N TRP A 56 -1.01 19.84 -6.69
CA TRP A 56 -2.28 19.20 -6.33
C TRP A 56 -2.55 19.33 -4.83
N ARG A 57 -3.72 19.84 -4.46
CA ARG A 57 -4.16 20.05 -3.07
C ARG A 57 -5.42 19.28 -2.75
N ILE A 58 -5.72 19.12 -1.47
CA ILE A 58 -7.02 18.66 -1.02
C ILE A 58 -8.07 19.72 -1.38
N GLU A 59 -8.88 19.45 -2.41
CA GLU A 59 -9.89 20.37 -2.94
C GLU A 59 -11.30 19.76 -2.94
N LYS A 60 -11.40 18.43 -2.87
CA LYS A 60 -12.68 17.74 -2.85
C LYS A 60 -13.42 17.96 -1.54
N ASN A 61 -14.74 18.06 -1.62
CA ASN A 61 -15.61 18.31 -0.49
C ASN A 61 -16.60 17.15 -0.29
N MET A 62 -16.74 16.66 0.95
CA MET A 62 -17.57 15.50 1.25
C MET A 62 -19.06 15.74 0.99
N GLU A 63 -19.58 16.94 1.31
CA GLU A 63 -20.99 17.29 1.09
C GLU A 63 -21.33 17.31 -0.41
N GLN A 64 -20.43 17.85 -1.23
CA GLN A 64 -20.56 17.80 -2.69
C GLN A 64 -20.52 16.38 -3.22
N ILE A 65 -19.63 15.52 -2.69
CA ILE A 65 -19.58 14.11 -3.07
C ILE A 65 -20.88 13.41 -2.66
N ALA A 66 -21.38 13.61 -1.44
CA ALA A 66 -22.60 12.98 -0.95
C ALA A 66 -23.84 13.33 -1.78
N THR A 67 -23.97 14.61 -2.19
CA THR A 67 -25.16 15.11 -2.88
C THR A 67 -25.05 15.04 -4.41
N ARG A 68 -23.86 15.19 -4.98
CA ARG A 68 -23.60 15.36 -6.41
C ARG A 68 -22.37 14.58 -6.89
N TYR A 69 -22.14 13.37 -6.37
CA TYR A 69 -20.96 12.56 -6.73
C TYR A 69 -20.70 12.43 -8.25
N LYS A 70 -21.74 12.42 -9.08
CA LYS A 70 -21.62 12.33 -10.55
C LYS A 70 -20.89 13.52 -11.18
N ASP A 71 -20.92 14.68 -10.53
CA ASP A 71 -20.24 15.91 -10.96
C ASP A 71 -18.80 15.98 -10.43
N VAL A 72 -18.44 15.11 -9.48
CA VAL A 72 -17.12 15.09 -8.84
C VAL A 72 -16.23 14.07 -9.52
N ASN A 73 -15.14 14.55 -10.13
CA ASN A 73 -14.18 13.70 -10.85
C ASN A 73 -13.73 12.50 -10.01
N GLY A 74 -13.99 11.30 -10.55
CA GLY A 74 -13.55 10.04 -9.97
C GLY A 74 -14.58 9.33 -9.09
N HIS A 75 -15.66 9.99 -8.67
CA HIS A 75 -16.70 9.35 -7.86
C HIS A 75 -17.80 8.76 -8.75
N ILE A 76 -18.14 7.50 -8.52
CA ILE A 76 -19.11 6.71 -9.29
C ILE A 76 -20.31 6.26 -8.46
N HIS A 77 -20.20 6.37 -7.13
CA HIS A 77 -21.26 6.08 -6.17
C HIS A 77 -21.27 7.14 -5.06
N PRO A 78 -22.39 7.30 -4.33
CA PRO A 78 -22.38 8.05 -3.09
C PRO A 78 -21.42 7.39 -2.07
N PRO A 79 -20.78 8.18 -1.21
CA PRO A 79 -19.88 7.66 -0.18
C PRO A 79 -20.69 6.95 0.92
N LEU A 80 -20.13 5.88 1.48
CA LEU A 80 -20.70 5.16 2.62
C LEU A 80 -20.48 5.88 3.95
N ILE A 81 -19.51 6.80 3.99
CA ILE A 81 -19.08 7.54 5.18
C ILE A 81 -19.04 9.05 4.90
N ASP A 82 -20.16 9.63 4.49
CA ASP A 82 -20.32 11.08 4.24
C ASP A 82 -20.18 11.95 5.49
N MET A 83 -20.31 11.36 6.68
CA MET A 83 -20.14 12.04 7.96
C MET A 83 -18.68 12.45 8.28
N ILE A 84 -17.70 11.98 7.49
CA ILE A 84 -16.27 12.27 7.70
C ILE A 84 -15.79 13.22 6.61
N ALA A 85 -15.20 14.36 7.00
CA ALA A 85 -14.67 15.33 6.04
C ALA A 85 -13.52 14.72 5.21
N ILE A 86 -13.35 15.15 3.95
CA ILE A 86 -12.32 14.63 3.04
C ILE A 86 -10.91 14.80 3.60
N ASP A 87 -10.65 15.90 4.31
CA ASP A 87 -9.37 16.13 4.95
C ASP A 87 -9.19 15.35 6.27
N HIS A 88 -10.23 14.69 6.78
CA HIS A 88 -10.15 13.68 7.85
C HIS A 88 -10.07 12.24 7.32
N ILE A 89 -9.97 12.09 6.00
CA ILE A 89 -9.62 10.84 5.33
C ILE A 89 -8.11 10.82 5.10
N ILE A 90 -7.39 9.93 5.80
CA ILE A 90 -5.94 9.82 5.77
C ILE A 90 -5.56 8.53 5.02
N PHE A 91 -4.52 8.57 4.18
CA PHE A 91 -3.99 7.34 3.59
C PHE A 91 -3.20 6.53 4.62
N ASP A 92 -3.22 5.21 4.48
CA ASP A 92 -2.38 4.34 5.31
C ASP A 92 -0.90 4.41 4.89
N GLU A 93 -0.05 4.92 5.78
CA GLU A 93 1.37 5.07 5.53
C GLU A 93 2.10 3.72 5.45
N LEU A 94 1.58 2.68 6.09
CA LEU A 94 2.11 1.33 5.92
C LEU A 94 1.95 0.89 4.47
N HIS A 95 0.76 1.06 3.89
CA HIS A 95 0.54 0.69 2.49
C HIS A 95 1.28 1.60 1.50
N VAL A 96 1.51 2.88 1.82
CA VAL A 96 2.44 3.73 1.04
C VAL A 96 3.81 3.05 0.96
N PHE A 97 4.38 2.66 2.10
CA PHE A 97 5.68 1.99 2.14
C PHE A 97 5.69 0.69 1.34
N LEU A 98 4.70 -0.17 1.58
CA LEU A 98 4.63 -1.48 0.96
C LEU A 98 4.49 -1.37 -0.57
N ARG A 99 3.61 -0.49 -1.06
CA ARG A 99 3.25 -0.40 -2.49
C ARG A 99 4.26 0.37 -3.31
N ILE A 100 4.87 1.41 -2.76
CA ILE A 100 5.94 2.14 -3.45
C ILE A 100 7.20 1.27 -3.51
N THR A 101 7.53 0.53 -2.45
CA THR A 101 8.66 -0.41 -2.50
C THR A 101 8.46 -1.51 -3.54
N ASP A 102 7.24 -2.08 -3.62
CA ASP A 102 6.90 -3.04 -4.69
C ASP A 102 7.11 -2.43 -6.08
N ARG A 103 6.60 -1.21 -6.31
CA ARG A 103 6.75 -0.50 -7.58
C ARG A 103 8.22 -0.26 -7.93
N LEU A 104 9.03 0.20 -6.97
CA LEU A 104 10.46 0.44 -7.16
C LEU A 104 11.23 -0.85 -7.50
N TRP A 105 10.87 -1.96 -6.86
CA TRP A 105 11.46 -3.27 -7.15
C TRP A 105 11.03 -3.79 -8.54
N GLU A 106 9.75 -3.69 -8.87
CA GLU A 106 9.19 -4.06 -10.18
C GLU A 106 9.90 -3.28 -11.31
N LEU A 107 10.15 -1.99 -11.12
CA LEU A 107 10.82 -1.14 -12.11
C LEU A 107 12.29 -1.56 -12.33
N VAL A 108 13.01 -1.95 -11.27
CA VAL A 108 14.36 -2.51 -11.40
C VAL A 108 14.35 -3.80 -12.21
N LEU A 109 13.41 -4.71 -11.95
CA LEU A 109 13.29 -5.95 -12.70
C LEU A 109 12.86 -5.71 -14.15
N ALA A 110 11.98 -4.73 -14.39
CA ALA A 110 11.56 -4.33 -15.73
C ALA A 110 12.74 -3.81 -16.55
N GLU A 111 13.57 -2.92 -15.98
CA GLU A 111 14.76 -2.40 -16.67
C GLU A 111 15.77 -3.51 -17.03
N ILE A 112 15.93 -4.52 -16.17
CA ILE A 112 16.79 -5.67 -16.46
C ILE A 112 16.21 -6.52 -17.60
N LYS A 113 14.89 -6.69 -17.63
CA LYS A 113 14.18 -7.40 -18.71
C LYS A 113 14.27 -6.66 -20.05
N GLU A 114 14.08 -5.35 -20.05
CA GLU A 114 14.18 -4.50 -21.25
C GLU A 114 15.58 -4.51 -21.90
N ARG A 115 16.61 -4.85 -21.13
CA ARG A 115 18.00 -4.98 -21.60
C ARG A 115 18.37 -6.41 -21.99
N ASP A 116 17.42 -7.35 -22.01
CA ASP A 116 17.62 -8.79 -22.22
C ASP A 116 18.63 -9.42 -21.24
N LEU A 117 18.76 -8.84 -20.04
CA LEU A 117 19.67 -9.32 -18.99
C LEU A 117 18.98 -10.21 -17.96
N PHE A 118 17.66 -10.43 -18.07
CA PHE A 118 16.89 -11.23 -17.11
C PHE A 118 17.00 -12.75 -17.37
N ASN A 119 18.22 -13.27 -17.29
CA ASN A 119 18.56 -14.69 -17.47
C ASN A 119 18.83 -15.40 -16.12
N ASP A 120 19.18 -16.69 -16.17
CA ASP A 120 19.44 -17.51 -14.98
C ASP A 120 20.56 -16.94 -14.10
N LEU A 121 21.64 -16.45 -14.70
CA LEU A 121 22.77 -15.86 -13.97
C LEU A 121 22.31 -14.63 -13.18
N THR A 122 21.58 -13.72 -13.81
CA THR A 122 21.07 -12.52 -13.13
C THR A 122 20.09 -12.87 -12.03
N ARG A 123 19.20 -13.85 -12.25
CA ARG A 123 18.30 -14.36 -11.20
C ARG A 123 19.09 -14.94 -10.02
N GLU A 124 20.15 -15.70 -10.27
CA GLU A 124 21.01 -16.26 -9.23
C GLU A 124 21.73 -15.17 -8.42
N VAL A 125 22.24 -14.12 -9.09
CA VAL A 125 22.86 -12.96 -8.44
C VAL A 125 21.87 -12.27 -7.50
N ILE A 126 20.63 -12.05 -7.95
CA ILE A 126 19.57 -11.46 -7.12
C ILE A 126 19.28 -12.35 -5.92
N VAL A 127 19.11 -13.66 -6.11
CA VAL A 127 18.82 -14.60 -5.02
C VAL A 127 19.97 -14.63 -3.99
N LYS A 128 21.23 -14.67 -4.42
CA LYS A 128 22.40 -14.62 -3.52
C LYS A 128 22.45 -13.32 -2.72
N GLU A 129 22.13 -12.19 -3.35
CA GLU A 129 22.09 -10.91 -2.67
C GLU A 129 20.93 -10.83 -1.65
N MET A 130 19.76 -11.39 -1.99
CA MET A 130 18.66 -11.53 -1.03
C MET A 130 19.04 -12.41 0.17
N GLN A 131 19.75 -13.52 -0.08
CA GLN A 131 20.27 -14.39 0.98
C GLN A 131 21.28 -13.66 1.89
N ARG A 132 22.16 -12.81 1.32
CA ARG A 132 23.07 -11.95 2.10
C ARG A 132 22.30 -11.04 3.05
N LEU A 133 21.16 -10.52 2.61
CA LEU A 133 20.25 -9.70 3.41
C LEU A 133 19.37 -10.50 4.39
N LYS A 134 19.50 -11.83 4.43
CA LYS A 134 18.64 -12.74 5.20
C LYS A 134 17.16 -12.60 4.81
N VAL A 135 16.91 -12.45 3.51
CA VAL A 135 15.58 -12.41 2.90
C VAL A 135 15.35 -13.71 2.14
N SER A 136 14.27 -14.43 2.44
CA SER A 136 13.90 -15.65 1.71
C SER A 136 13.24 -15.28 0.39
N PHE A 137 13.93 -15.52 -0.72
CA PHE A 137 13.50 -15.08 -2.05
C PHE A 137 13.88 -16.10 -3.12
N CYS A 138 12.92 -16.44 -3.99
CA CYS A 138 13.11 -17.35 -5.11
C CYS A 138 12.37 -16.83 -6.35
N PHE A 139 12.82 -17.27 -7.52
CA PHE A 139 12.11 -17.12 -8.79
C PHE A 139 11.54 -18.47 -9.22
N TRP A 140 10.40 -18.46 -9.90
CA TRP A 140 9.85 -19.64 -10.56
C TRP A 140 9.13 -19.23 -11.84
N GLU A 141 9.05 -20.15 -12.80
CA GLU A 141 8.30 -19.94 -14.03
C GLU A 141 6.84 -20.35 -13.82
N ASN A 142 5.92 -19.46 -14.18
CA ASN A 142 4.50 -19.78 -14.25
C ASN A 142 4.24 -20.70 -15.44
N LYS A 143 3.69 -21.90 -15.17
CA LYS A 143 3.48 -22.94 -16.19
C LYS A 143 2.50 -22.58 -17.30
N GLU A 144 1.59 -21.65 -17.06
CA GLU A 144 0.56 -21.26 -18.03
C GLU A 144 1.02 -20.09 -18.89
N SER A 145 1.61 -19.07 -18.25
CA SER A 145 2.00 -17.83 -18.93
C SER A 145 3.46 -17.81 -19.39
N HIS A 146 4.27 -18.79 -18.97
CA HIS A 146 5.73 -18.82 -19.15
C HIS A 146 6.44 -17.57 -18.59
N ASN A 147 5.75 -16.80 -17.75
CA ASN A 147 6.31 -15.63 -17.10
C ASN A 147 7.03 -16.03 -15.81
N TRP A 148 8.17 -15.39 -15.57
CA TRP A 148 8.87 -15.53 -14.30
C TRP A 148 8.19 -14.74 -13.20
N GLU A 149 7.81 -15.45 -12.14
CA GLU A 149 7.28 -14.94 -10.88
C GLU A 149 8.35 -15.00 -9.80
N TYR A 150 8.10 -14.32 -8.68
CA TYR A 150 9.03 -14.24 -7.56
C TYR A 150 8.32 -14.10 -6.22
N THR A 151 9.05 -14.42 -5.15
CA THR A 151 8.53 -14.36 -3.78
C THR A 151 8.07 -12.94 -3.43
N SER A 152 6.80 -12.78 -3.05
CA SER A 152 6.31 -11.51 -2.50
C SER A 152 7.04 -11.18 -1.20
N LEU A 153 7.62 -9.98 -1.12
CA LEU A 153 8.35 -9.53 0.06
C LEU A 153 7.37 -9.10 1.17
N MET A 154 7.72 -9.38 2.42
CA MET A 154 7.00 -8.90 3.61
C MET A 154 7.51 -7.51 4.03
N GLY A 155 6.81 -6.81 4.93
CA GLY A 155 7.18 -5.44 5.34
C GLY A 155 8.66 -5.28 5.76
N ASP A 156 9.13 -6.13 6.68
CA ASP A 156 10.51 -6.07 7.16
C ASP A 156 11.54 -6.39 6.05
N ASP A 157 11.21 -7.34 5.17
CA ASP A 157 12.09 -7.71 4.07
C ASP A 157 12.13 -6.63 2.98
N LYS A 158 11.00 -5.95 2.72
CA LYS A 158 10.93 -4.77 1.86
C LYS A 158 11.85 -3.67 2.37
N GLU A 159 11.87 -3.42 3.68
CA GLU A 159 12.78 -2.42 4.26
C GLU A 159 14.24 -2.80 4.07
N LYS A 160 14.60 -4.07 4.33
CA LYS A 160 15.98 -4.54 4.11
C LYS A 160 16.40 -4.39 2.65
N VAL A 161 15.55 -4.80 1.71
CA VAL A 161 15.83 -4.69 0.27
C VAL A 161 15.96 -3.24 -0.14
N LEU A 162 14.97 -2.41 0.23
CA LEU A 162 14.96 -0.98 -0.07
C LEU A 162 16.23 -0.30 0.43
N ARG A 163 16.73 -0.63 1.63
CA ARG A 163 17.88 0.07 2.23
C ARG A 163 19.24 -0.52 1.84
N PHE A 164 19.33 -1.83 1.67
CA PHE A 164 20.62 -2.52 1.71
C PHE A 164 20.92 -3.40 0.51
N PHE A 165 19.99 -3.55 -0.45
CA PHE A 165 20.26 -4.31 -1.67
C PHE A 165 21.35 -3.64 -2.51
N ASN A 166 22.38 -4.41 -2.89
CA ASN A 166 23.50 -3.93 -3.67
C ASN A 166 23.17 -3.84 -5.17
N LEU A 167 22.68 -2.68 -5.59
CA LEU A 167 22.33 -2.39 -6.99
C LEU A 167 23.53 -2.46 -7.96
N LYS A 168 24.78 -2.35 -7.46
CA LYS A 168 25.99 -2.45 -8.30
C LYS A 168 26.20 -3.85 -8.86
N LEU A 169 25.52 -4.86 -8.32
CA LEU A 169 25.52 -6.21 -8.87
C LEU A 169 24.73 -6.32 -10.18
N LEU A 170 23.80 -5.39 -10.42
CA LEU A 170 22.86 -5.45 -11.54
C LEU A 170 23.09 -4.32 -12.56
N PHE A 171 23.65 -3.19 -12.13
CA PHE A 171 23.78 -1.99 -12.94
C PHE A 171 25.20 -1.42 -12.90
N ARG A 172 25.57 -0.68 -13.96
CA ARG A 172 26.79 0.14 -13.98
C ARG A 172 26.79 1.13 -12.80
N PRO A 173 27.97 1.51 -12.26
CA PRO A 173 28.05 2.32 -11.04
C PRO A 173 27.20 3.59 -11.03
N SER A 174 27.16 4.34 -12.14
CA SER A 174 26.35 5.57 -12.25
C SER A 174 24.84 5.29 -12.17
N ARG A 175 24.36 4.27 -12.89
CA ARG A 175 22.94 3.86 -12.86
C ARG A 175 22.55 3.30 -11.50
N ALA A 176 23.41 2.46 -10.90
CA ALA A 176 23.22 1.93 -9.56
C ALA A 176 23.11 3.07 -8.52
N GLN A 177 23.97 4.09 -8.60
CA GLN A 177 23.93 5.25 -7.70
C GLN A 177 22.65 6.06 -7.87
N LEU A 178 22.19 6.25 -9.12
CA LEU A 178 20.94 6.97 -9.40
C LEU A 178 19.73 6.28 -8.77
N ILE A 179 19.60 4.96 -8.96
CA ILE A 179 18.52 4.16 -8.36
C ILE A 179 18.63 4.14 -6.83
N ARG A 180 19.86 4.01 -6.29
CA ARG A 180 20.13 4.06 -4.84
C ARG A 180 19.67 5.38 -4.24
N ASN A 181 20.01 6.51 -4.85
CA ASN A 181 19.58 7.83 -4.41
C ASN A 181 18.05 7.94 -4.37
N LEU A 182 17.36 7.44 -5.40
CA LEU A 182 15.89 7.42 -5.43
C LEU A 182 15.30 6.60 -4.27
N TRP A 183 15.84 5.41 -4.01
CA TRP A 183 15.37 4.53 -2.94
C TRP A 183 15.65 5.11 -1.55
N ASP A 184 16.81 5.76 -1.37
CA ASP A 184 17.19 6.42 -0.11
C ASP A 184 16.30 7.62 0.20
N GLN A 185 16.07 8.49 -0.78
CA GLN A 185 15.19 9.65 -0.62
C GLN A 185 13.74 9.21 -0.33
N PHE A 186 13.25 8.16 -1.00
CA PHE A 186 11.93 7.60 -0.66
C PHE A 186 11.88 7.15 0.80
N TYR A 187 12.88 6.40 1.26
CA TYR A 187 12.94 5.93 2.65
C TYR A 187 13.01 7.10 3.64
N GLN A 188 13.76 8.16 3.33
CA GLN A 188 13.81 9.38 4.14
C GLN A 188 12.44 10.06 4.24
N ILE A 189 11.72 10.22 3.13
CA ILE A 189 10.36 10.78 3.12
C ILE A 189 9.42 9.91 3.96
N TYR A 190 9.51 8.58 3.84
CA TYR A 190 8.71 7.65 4.64
C TYR A 190 9.03 7.72 6.15
N CYS A 191 10.28 7.97 6.52
CA CYS A 191 10.62 8.25 7.92
C CYS A 191 10.04 9.60 8.37
N ALA A 192 10.19 10.65 7.55
CA ALA A 192 9.76 12.00 7.87
C ALA A 192 8.25 12.11 8.07
N ILE A 193 7.44 11.45 7.23
CA ILE A 193 5.97 11.47 7.37
C ILE A 193 5.48 10.82 8.69
N ARG A 194 6.30 9.94 9.29
CA ARG A 194 6.01 9.25 10.55
C ARG A 194 6.56 9.98 11.78
N ASP A 195 7.31 11.06 11.56
CA ASP A 195 7.89 11.87 12.61
C ASP A 195 7.02 13.11 12.85
N ASN A 196 6.52 13.23 14.08
CA ASN A 196 5.63 14.33 14.49
C ASN A 196 6.36 15.69 14.56
N THR A 197 7.69 15.69 14.46
CA THR A 197 8.51 16.91 14.47
C THR A 197 8.85 17.42 13.07
N THR A 198 8.52 16.65 12.03
CA THR A 198 8.76 17.04 10.63
C THR A 198 8.05 18.33 10.27
N ASP A 199 8.78 19.23 9.62
CA ASP A 199 8.21 20.43 9.02
C ASP A 199 7.45 20.07 7.72
N PRO A 200 6.13 20.39 7.62
CA PRO A 200 5.36 20.08 6.42
C PRO A 200 5.91 20.75 5.15
N GLY A 201 6.42 21.98 5.25
CA GLY A 201 6.99 22.70 4.11
C GLY A 201 8.24 22.00 3.57
N GLN A 202 9.14 21.58 4.46
CA GLN A 202 10.31 20.80 4.11
C GLN A 202 9.93 19.44 3.50
N LEU A 203 8.94 18.75 4.07
CA LEU A 203 8.46 17.47 3.54
C LEU A 203 7.90 17.63 2.12
N LYS A 204 7.16 18.71 1.85
CA LYS A 204 6.67 19.04 0.51
C LYS A 204 7.81 19.15 -0.50
N ILE A 205 8.84 19.94 -0.18
CA ILE A 205 9.99 20.16 -1.06
C ILE A 205 10.69 18.82 -1.34
N GLN A 206 10.98 18.05 -0.30
CA GLN A 206 11.62 16.73 -0.43
C GLN A 206 10.82 15.77 -1.30
N ALA A 207 9.50 15.73 -1.14
CA ALA A 207 8.65 14.83 -1.91
C ALA A 207 8.56 15.22 -3.39
N ILE A 208 8.52 16.53 -3.69
CA ILE A 208 8.56 17.04 -5.07
C ILE A 208 9.92 16.79 -5.71
N ASP A 209 11.02 17.02 -5.00
CA ASP A 209 12.38 16.74 -5.48
C ASP A 209 12.56 15.24 -5.77
N TRP A 210 12.00 14.38 -4.91
CA TRP A 210 12.00 12.95 -5.14
C TRP A 210 11.19 12.53 -6.36
N LEU A 211 10.01 13.13 -6.58
CA LEU A 211 9.22 12.90 -7.80
C LEU A 211 9.96 13.40 -9.05
N SER A 212 10.66 14.54 -8.96
CA SER A 212 11.51 15.06 -10.04
C SER A 212 12.64 14.09 -10.38
N LEU A 213 13.32 13.54 -9.37
CA LEU A 213 14.31 12.48 -9.55
C LEU A 213 13.70 11.23 -10.21
N PHE A 214 12.53 10.79 -9.73
CA PHE A 214 11.80 9.66 -10.30
C PHE A 214 11.50 9.87 -11.80
N LEU A 215 11.09 11.08 -12.18
CA LEU A 215 10.70 11.46 -13.53
C LEU A 215 11.85 12.01 -14.38
N THR A 216 13.11 11.78 -13.98
CA THR A 216 14.28 12.26 -14.73
C THR A 216 14.16 11.84 -16.21
N PRO A 217 14.07 12.79 -17.17
CA PRO A 217 13.88 12.45 -18.57
C PRO A 217 15.17 11.90 -19.19
N SER A 218 15.01 11.10 -20.23
CA SER A 218 16.14 10.72 -21.09
C SER A 218 16.65 11.94 -21.87
N GLN A 219 17.95 11.96 -22.13
CA GLN A 219 18.64 13.04 -22.84
C GLN A 219 19.42 12.48 -24.03
N GLY A 220 19.63 13.30 -25.07
CA GLY A 220 20.33 12.89 -26.29
C GLY A 220 19.45 12.13 -27.29
N ASP A 221 20.06 11.72 -28.41
CA ASP A 221 19.37 10.96 -29.47
C ASP A 221 19.31 9.47 -29.10
N PRO A 222 18.13 8.85 -28.96
CA PRO A 222 17.99 7.42 -28.69
C PRO A 222 18.72 6.51 -29.69
N ASN A 223 18.98 6.99 -30.92
CA ASN A 223 19.68 6.25 -31.95
C ASN A 223 21.21 6.38 -31.88
N ASP A 224 21.74 7.27 -31.06
CA ASP A 224 23.17 7.44 -30.83
C ASP A 224 23.55 7.03 -29.39
N PRO A 225 24.11 5.82 -29.20
CA PRO A 225 24.53 5.34 -27.89
C PRO A 225 25.62 6.19 -27.21
N ARG A 226 26.31 7.07 -27.94
CA ARG A 226 27.36 7.93 -27.38
C ARG A 226 26.81 9.19 -26.72
N SER A 227 25.66 9.67 -27.19
CA SER A 227 24.98 10.86 -26.65
C SER A 227 23.74 10.54 -25.83
N PHE A 228 23.16 9.34 -25.96
CA PHE A 228 21.98 8.95 -25.20
C PHE A 228 22.28 8.66 -23.72
N ILE A 229 21.59 9.39 -22.85
CA ILE A 229 21.56 9.16 -21.40
C ILE A 229 20.13 8.79 -21.04
N GLN A 230 19.92 7.52 -20.66
CA GLN A 230 18.61 7.04 -20.25
C GLN A 230 18.16 7.74 -18.96
N GLY A 231 16.95 8.29 -18.98
CA GLY A 231 16.24 8.82 -17.82
C GLY A 231 15.89 7.73 -16.80
N LEU A 232 15.22 8.09 -15.71
CA LEU A 232 14.91 7.13 -14.65
C LEU A 232 13.61 6.38 -14.93
N TYR A 233 12.44 6.97 -14.65
CA TYR A 233 11.14 6.35 -14.87
C TYR A 233 10.12 7.31 -15.52
N LEU A 234 9.09 6.73 -16.14
CA LEU A 234 8.06 7.47 -16.87
C LEU A 234 6.92 7.94 -15.96
N PRO A 235 6.18 9.00 -16.34
CA PRO A 235 4.94 9.41 -15.68
C PRO A 235 3.96 8.26 -15.44
N SER A 236 3.79 7.37 -16.43
CA SER A 236 2.90 6.19 -16.34
C SER A 236 3.25 5.22 -15.20
N HIS A 237 4.45 5.30 -14.63
CA HIS A 237 4.88 4.51 -13.48
C HIS A 237 4.49 5.12 -12.12
N VAL A 238 3.95 6.35 -12.11
CA VAL A 238 3.44 7.01 -10.90
C VAL A 238 2.13 6.33 -10.47
N THR A 239 2.18 5.67 -9.32
CA THR A 239 1.01 5.00 -8.73
C THR A 239 0.18 5.97 -7.87
N PRO A 240 -1.08 5.62 -7.53
CA PRO A 240 -1.88 6.42 -6.61
C PRO A 240 -1.20 6.71 -5.26
N TYR A 241 -0.45 5.76 -4.71
CA TYR A 241 0.31 5.96 -3.47
C TYR A 241 1.49 6.91 -3.65
N ILE A 242 2.17 6.91 -4.80
CA ILE A 242 3.22 7.90 -5.11
C ILE A 242 2.59 9.30 -5.14
N HIS A 243 1.47 9.46 -5.86
CA HIS A 243 0.76 10.73 -5.93
C HIS A 243 0.30 11.21 -4.55
N ALA A 244 -0.32 10.34 -3.75
CA ALA A 244 -0.79 10.68 -2.41
C ALA A 244 0.36 11.08 -1.49
N LEU A 245 1.48 10.36 -1.51
CA LEU A 245 2.67 10.71 -0.72
C LEU A 245 3.20 12.10 -1.07
N VAL A 246 3.35 12.38 -2.37
CA VAL A 246 3.97 13.62 -2.86
C VAL A 246 3.10 14.84 -2.63
N TYR A 247 1.81 14.74 -2.96
CA TYR A 247 0.94 15.91 -3.00
C TYR A 247 0.09 16.08 -1.74
N HIS A 248 -0.26 14.99 -1.06
CA HIS A 248 -1.18 15.02 0.09
C HIS A 248 -0.52 14.67 1.42
N GLY A 249 0.64 14.00 1.42
CA GLY A 249 1.30 13.59 2.66
C GLY A 249 1.69 14.75 3.56
N TRP A 250 2.28 15.80 2.98
CA TRP A 250 2.67 17.00 3.72
C TRP A 250 1.45 17.83 4.17
N GLU A 251 0.41 17.93 3.33
CA GLU A 251 -0.80 18.70 3.63
C GLU A 251 -1.61 18.04 4.75
N LEU A 252 -1.72 16.71 4.73
CA LEU A 252 -2.32 15.94 5.82
C LEU A 252 -1.49 16.03 7.11
N LEU A 253 -0.15 16.03 7.00
CA LEU A 253 0.72 16.23 8.16
C LEU A 253 0.52 17.61 8.79
N GLU A 254 0.36 18.66 7.98
CA GLU A 254 0.09 20.03 8.43
C GLU A 254 -1.26 20.10 9.17
N LYS A 255 -2.33 19.56 8.56
CA LYS A 255 -3.67 19.54 9.15
C LYS A 255 -3.75 18.74 10.44
N HIS A 256 -3.05 17.61 10.50
CA HIS A 256 -3.13 16.65 11.63
C HIS A 256 -1.90 16.66 12.54
N LYS A 257 -1.14 17.77 12.55
CA LYS A 257 0.13 17.91 13.28
C LYS A 257 0.02 17.55 14.77
N ARG A 258 -1.16 17.78 15.37
CA ARG A 258 -1.44 17.43 16.78
C ARG A 258 -1.20 15.96 17.09
N TRP A 259 -1.55 15.06 16.18
CA TRP A 259 -1.43 13.61 16.37
C TRP A 259 -0.27 13.01 15.57
N GLY A 260 0.03 13.61 14.41
CA GLY A 260 0.92 13.07 13.40
C GLY A 260 0.29 11.91 12.62
N LEU A 261 0.83 11.62 11.44
CA LEU A 261 0.19 10.64 10.54
C LEU A 261 0.29 9.20 11.04
N LYS A 262 1.31 8.89 11.84
CA LYS A 262 1.47 7.57 12.47
C LYS A 262 0.30 7.19 13.39
N ALA A 263 -0.44 8.16 13.93
CA ALA A 263 -1.62 7.89 14.74
C ALA A 263 -2.76 7.24 13.94
N PHE A 264 -2.78 7.43 12.61
CA PHE A 264 -3.77 6.88 11.70
C PHE A 264 -3.32 5.60 10.99
N SER A 265 -2.21 5.01 11.45
CA SER A 265 -1.64 3.79 10.89
C SER A 265 -2.58 2.59 10.96
N CYS A 266 -2.73 1.86 9.86
CA CYS A 266 -3.47 0.59 9.88
C CYS A 266 -2.59 -0.59 10.36
N SER A 267 -1.32 -0.37 10.71
CA SER A 267 -0.39 -1.41 11.15
C SER A 267 -0.92 -2.27 12.31
N ALA A 268 -1.65 -1.65 13.25
CA ALA A 268 -2.24 -2.37 14.38
C ALA A 268 -3.36 -3.34 13.94
N VAL A 269 -4.18 -2.90 12.98
CA VAL A 269 -5.25 -3.71 12.39
C VAL A 269 -4.66 -4.89 11.61
N GLU A 270 -3.61 -4.65 10.82
CA GLU A 270 -2.91 -5.71 10.08
C GLU A 270 -2.26 -6.73 11.01
N LYS A 271 -1.61 -6.27 12.08
CA LYS A 271 -1.03 -7.17 13.09
C LYS A 271 -2.10 -8.00 13.78
N LYS A 272 -3.25 -7.41 14.12
CA LYS A 272 -4.38 -8.12 14.70
C LYS A 272 -4.92 -9.18 13.74
N ASN A 273 -5.10 -8.84 12.47
CA ASN A 273 -5.53 -9.77 11.43
C ASN A 273 -4.56 -10.95 11.29
N HIS A 274 -3.25 -10.67 11.21
CA HIS A 274 -2.22 -11.71 11.16
C HIS A 274 -2.28 -12.63 12.39
N ASN A 275 -2.41 -12.06 13.59
CA ASN A 275 -2.51 -12.82 14.83
C ASN A 275 -3.78 -13.68 14.91
N GLN A 276 -4.92 -13.16 14.44
CA GLN A 276 -6.19 -13.90 14.43
C GLN A 276 -6.11 -15.08 13.47
N VAL A 277 -5.64 -14.86 12.24
CA VAL A 277 -5.44 -15.93 11.25
C VAL A 277 -4.43 -16.95 11.75
N SER A 278 -3.27 -16.50 12.25
CA SER A 278 -2.23 -17.37 12.80
C SER A 278 -2.73 -18.22 13.96
N THR A 279 -3.49 -17.63 14.88
CA THR A 279 -4.07 -18.34 16.03
C THR A 279 -5.09 -19.37 15.57
N PHE A 280 -6.02 -18.98 14.70
CA PHE A 280 -7.07 -19.86 14.20
C PHE A 280 -6.49 -21.08 13.45
N PHE A 281 -5.53 -20.85 12.55
CA PHE A 281 -4.88 -21.91 11.79
C PHE A 281 -3.67 -22.51 12.49
N ARG A 282 -3.41 -22.17 13.77
CA ARG A 282 -2.28 -22.67 14.57
C ARG A 282 -0.92 -22.59 13.85
N LYS A 283 -0.69 -21.53 13.07
CA LYS A 283 0.51 -21.33 12.22
C LYS A 283 0.75 -22.42 11.16
N THR A 284 -0.22 -23.29 10.90
CA THR A 284 -0.09 -24.37 9.89
C THR A 284 -0.35 -23.89 8.47
N LEU A 285 -1.07 -22.78 8.30
CA LEU A 285 -1.39 -22.18 6.99
C LEU A 285 -1.00 -20.70 6.99
N LYS A 286 0.04 -20.34 6.21
CA LYS A 286 0.62 -18.99 6.13
C LYS A 286 -0.39 -17.90 5.74
N ASN A 287 -1.42 -18.26 4.96
CA ASN A 287 -2.48 -17.35 4.50
C ASN A 287 -3.89 -17.76 4.96
N GLY A 288 -4.01 -18.84 5.74
CA GLY A 288 -5.29 -19.49 6.05
C GLY A 288 -6.05 -20.01 4.82
N GLY A 289 -7.18 -20.69 5.08
CA GLY A 289 -8.07 -21.22 4.05
C GLY A 289 -7.62 -22.56 3.47
N ASN A 290 -8.57 -23.46 3.22
CA ASN A 290 -8.31 -24.73 2.54
C ASN A 290 -8.44 -24.54 1.01
N PRO A 291 -7.35 -24.71 0.21
CA PRO A 291 -7.40 -24.58 -1.25
C PRO A 291 -8.47 -25.46 -1.91
N LEU A 292 -8.77 -26.62 -1.31
CA LEU A 292 -9.78 -27.56 -1.78
C LEU A 292 -11.21 -27.11 -1.49
N LYS A 293 -11.43 -26.19 -0.53
CA LYS A 293 -12.77 -25.74 -0.11
C LYS A 293 -13.21 -24.43 -0.76
N ARG A 294 -12.38 -23.76 -1.56
CA ARG A 294 -12.66 -22.44 -2.20
C ARG A 294 -13.24 -21.39 -1.23
N LYS A 295 -12.92 -21.47 0.07
CA LYS A 295 -13.33 -20.49 1.08
C LYS A 295 -12.13 -19.64 1.48
N SER A 296 -12.36 -18.35 1.69
CA SER A 296 -11.33 -17.47 2.24
C SER A 296 -11.10 -17.79 3.72
N ALA A 297 -9.89 -17.52 4.21
CA ALA A 297 -9.54 -17.65 5.62
C ALA A 297 -10.53 -16.90 6.54
N ILE A 298 -10.93 -15.69 6.13
CA ILE A 298 -11.89 -14.84 6.87
C ILE A 298 -13.26 -15.51 6.94
N GLN A 299 -13.74 -16.08 5.83
CA GLN A 299 -15.03 -16.77 5.82
C GLN A 299 -15.01 -17.99 6.76
N GLU A 300 -13.92 -18.77 6.77
CA GLU A 300 -13.79 -19.91 7.69
C GLU A 300 -13.78 -19.46 9.17
N ILE A 301 -13.09 -18.36 9.48
CA ILE A 301 -13.05 -17.78 10.83
C ILE A 301 -14.45 -17.30 11.24
N ILE A 302 -15.13 -16.50 10.41
CA ILE A 302 -16.47 -15.97 10.71
C ILE A 302 -17.47 -17.10 10.88
N GLU A 303 -17.46 -18.11 10.01
CA GLU A 303 -18.35 -19.27 10.13
C GLU A 303 -18.11 -20.02 11.44
N TYR A 304 -16.86 -20.18 11.87
CA TYR A 304 -16.52 -20.82 13.14
C TYR A 304 -16.94 -19.98 14.35
N GLU A 305 -16.65 -18.68 14.35
CA GLU A 305 -17.03 -17.75 15.41
C GLU A 305 -18.55 -17.67 15.54
N ASN A 306 -19.28 -17.56 14.43
CA ASN A 306 -20.75 -17.58 14.40
C ASN A 306 -21.32 -18.89 14.97
N ARG A 307 -20.75 -20.04 14.60
CA ARG A 307 -21.17 -21.33 15.18
C ARG A 307 -20.89 -21.39 16.68
N THR A 308 -19.73 -20.91 17.10
CA THR A 308 -19.34 -20.91 18.52
C THR A 308 -20.29 -20.03 19.33
N LEU A 309 -20.54 -18.80 18.87
CA LEU A 309 -21.54 -17.89 19.45
C LEU A 309 -22.92 -18.54 19.51
N TYR A 310 -23.38 -19.15 18.42
CA TYR A 310 -24.66 -19.84 18.38
C TYR A 310 -24.76 -20.90 19.48
N PHE A 311 -23.76 -21.76 19.66
CA PHE A 311 -23.77 -22.81 20.69
C PHE A 311 -23.59 -22.26 22.12
N THR A 312 -22.94 -21.10 22.29
CA THR A 312 -22.86 -20.42 23.59
C THR A 312 -24.24 -19.90 24.03
N TYR A 313 -25.01 -19.33 23.11
CA TYR A 313 -26.35 -18.79 23.41
C TYR A 313 -27.47 -19.83 23.31
N ASN A 314 -27.25 -20.92 22.58
CA ASN A 314 -28.19 -22.02 22.41
C ASN A 314 -27.53 -23.32 22.88
N PRO A 315 -27.41 -23.53 24.20
CA PRO A 315 -26.87 -24.78 24.73
C PRO A 315 -27.70 -25.93 24.19
N LEU A 316 -27.05 -26.87 23.52
CA LEU A 316 -27.69 -28.09 23.08
C LEU A 316 -28.26 -28.82 24.31
N PRO A 317 -29.42 -29.47 24.20
CA PRO A 317 -29.89 -30.38 25.23
C PRO A 317 -28.76 -31.38 25.53
N GLU A 318 -28.50 -31.65 26.82
CA GLU A 318 -27.48 -32.63 27.20
C GLU A 318 -27.63 -33.90 26.35
N SER A 319 -26.59 -34.23 25.58
CA SER A 319 -26.61 -35.48 24.83
C SER A 319 -26.80 -36.60 25.86
N LYS A 320 -27.84 -37.43 25.72
CA LYS A 320 -27.95 -38.68 26.47
C LYS A 320 -26.58 -39.37 26.38
N LYS A 321 -25.90 -39.50 27.52
CA LYS A 321 -24.58 -40.15 27.62
C LYS A 321 -24.59 -41.41 26.76
N ILE A 322 -23.91 -41.39 25.62
CA ILE A 322 -23.71 -42.59 24.83
C ILE A 322 -22.88 -43.50 25.73
N LYS A 323 -23.50 -44.56 26.25
CA LYS A 323 -22.78 -45.61 26.98
C LYS A 323 -21.68 -46.09 26.03
N LYS A 324 -20.41 -45.81 26.38
CA LYS A 324 -19.26 -46.39 25.68
C LYS A 324 -19.46 -47.90 25.68
N LEU A 325 -19.77 -48.47 24.53
CA LEU A 325 -19.72 -49.91 24.33
C LEU A 325 -18.25 -50.30 24.42
N ARG A 326 -17.89 -50.93 25.54
CA ARG A 326 -16.65 -51.70 25.63
C ARG A 326 -16.84 -52.93 24.77
N ILE A 327 -16.23 -52.92 23.60
CA ILE A 327 -15.99 -54.15 22.84
C ILE A 327 -14.86 -54.89 23.57
N LYS A 328 -15.12 -56.13 23.97
CA LYS A 328 -14.11 -57.03 24.55
C LYS A 328 -13.17 -57.53 23.48
#